data_AF-C6TLB9-F1
#
_entry.id   AF-C6TLB9-F1
#
_cell.length_a   1.000
_cell.length_b   1.000
_cell.length_c   1.000
_cell.angle_alpha   90.00
_cell.angle_beta   90.00
_cell.angle_gamma   90.00
#
_symmetry.space_group_name_H-M   'P 1'
#
loop_
_entity.id
_entity.type
_entity.pdbx_description
1 polymer ?
#
loop_
_entity_poly.entity_id
_entity_poly.type
_entity_poly.pdbx_seq_one_letter_code
_entity_poly.pdbx_strand_id
1 'polypeptide(L)'
;MDKVVEEVEKVKKEWDETCKKTQEHIEAIADYGKSARAKEENNSLARLNGIAQDGLALLSSFLFTLDLLAPQLPSEPEVQSTRALLQSSKTLTQNLRLNLRNANLQAKANLRKAAQEERELLLGGGEESTVRRRNLQTKAGMTSAAESITESLRRTR
;
A
#
# COMPACT_ATOMS: atom_id res chain seq x y z
N MET A 1 -33.88 -16.02 -7.26
CA MET A 1 -33.35 -15.07 -8.26
C MET A 1 -32.59 -15.90 -9.30
N ASP A 2 -32.25 -15.35 -10.46
CA ASP A 2 -31.31 -16.03 -11.36
C ASP A 2 -29.93 -16.09 -10.69
N LYS A 3 -29.29 -17.26 -10.67
CA LYS A 3 -27.98 -17.47 -10.04
C LYS A 3 -26.91 -16.58 -10.66
N VAL A 4 -27.00 -16.30 -11.96
CA VAL A 4 -26.06 -15.41 -12.66
C VAL A 4 -26.19 -13.98 -12.14
N VAL A 5 -27.43 -13.52 -11.95
CA VAL A 5 -27.72 -12.17 -11.43
C VAL A 5 -27.21 -12.01 -10.00
N GLU A 6 -27.41 -13.03 -9.15
CA GLU A 6 -26.89 -13.03 -7.76
C GLU A 6 -25.37 -12.92 -7.72
N GLU A 7 -24.65 -13.68 -8.55
CA GLU A 7 -23.18 -13.62 -8.62
C GLU A 7 -22.68 -12.29 -9.19
N VAL A 8 -23.36 -11.72 -10.19
CA VAL A 8 -23.01 -10.39 -10.73
C VAL A 8 -23.15 -9.31 -9.64
N GLU A 9 -24.24 -9.32 -8.87
CA GLU A 9 -24.44 -8.36 -7.76
C GLU A 9 -23.43 -8.54 -6.64
N LYS A 10 -23.03 -9.78 -6.35
CA LYS A 10 -21.96 -10.07 -5.39
C LYS A 10 -20.62 -9.51 -5.86
N VAL A 11 -20.24 -9.76 -7.12
CA VAL A 11 -18.98 -9.25 -7.69
C VAL A 11 -18.96 -7.72 -7.69
N LYS A 12 -20.08 -7.04 -7.97
CA LYS A 12 -20.16 -5.57 -7.88
C LYS A 12 -19.87 -5.05 -6.46
N LYS A 13 -20.45 -5.67 -5.44
CA LYS A 13 -20.21 -5.27 -4.04
C LYS A 13 -18.75 -5.48 -3.63
N GLU A 14 -18.21 -6.67 -3.92
CA GLU A 14 -16.81 -7.00 -3.62
C GLU A 14 -15.83 -6.12 -4.40
N TRP A 15 -16.18 -5.74 -5.63
CA TRP A 15 -15.44 -4.77 -6.44
C TRP A 15 -15.32 -3.42 -5.73
N ASP A 16 -16.45 -2.84 -5.32
CA ASP A 16 -16.47 -1.51 -4.71
C ASP A 16 -15.66 -1.47 -3.40
N GLU A 17 -15.81 -2.50 -2.56
CA GLU A 17 -15.04 -2.63 -1.33
C GLU A 17 -13.54 -2.76 -1.58
N THR A 18 -13.17 -3.60 -2.55
CA THR A 18 -11.76 -3.82 -2.93
C THR A 18 -11.15 -2.57 -3.53
N CYS A 19 -11.91 -1.88 -4.39
CA CYS A 19 -11.49 -0.63 -5.01
C CYS A 19 -11.19 0.43 -3.96
N LYS A 20 -12.10 0.60 -2.99
CA LYS A 20 -11.93 1.55 -1.89
C LYS A 20 -10.68 1.24 -1.05
N LYS A 21 -10.52 -0.01 -0.61
CA LYS A 21 -9.34 -0.44 0.16
C LYS A 21 -8.04 -0.24 -0.62
N THR A 22 -8.03 -0.58 -1.91
CA THR A 22 -6.86 -0.40 -2.79
C THR A 22 -6.48 1.07 -2.90
N GLN A 23 -7.47 1.95 -3.02
CA GLN A 23 -7.24 3.40 -3.05
C GLN A 23 -6.68 3.92 -1.72
N GLU A 24 -7.25 3.51 -0.58
CA GLU A 24 -6.74 3.86 0.76
C GLU A 24 -5.27 3.44 0.94
N HIS A 25 -4.89 2.25 0.44
CA HIS A 25 -3.50 1.80 0.47
C HIS A 25 -2.59 2.62 -0.45
N ILE A 26 -3.05 3.01 -1.64
CA ILE A 26 -2.30 3.88 -2.55
C ILE A 26 -2.07 5.27 -1.91
N GLU A 27 -3.07 5.81 -1.24
CA GLU A 27 -2.97 7.08 -0.51
C GLU A 27 -1.97 6.98 0.65
N ALA A 28 -2.04 5.89 1.43
CA ALA A 28 -1.05 5.62 2.49
C ALA A 28 0.39 5.50 1.95
N ILE A 29 0.57 4.94 0.75
CA ILE A 29 1.88 4.92 0.06
C ILE A 29 2.31 6.34 -0.31
N ALA A 30 1.42 7.17 -0.86
CA ALA A 30 1.76 8.54 -1.25
C ALA A 30 2.19 9.42 -0.05
N ASP A 31 1.63 9.13 1.13
CA ASP A 31 1.96 9.81 2.38
C ASP A 31 3.16 9.22 3.12
N TYR A 32 3.64 8.05 2.68
CA TYR A 32 4.78 7.37 3.27
C TYR A 32 6.02 8.27 3.30
N GLY A 33 6.66 8.37 4.47
CA GLY A 33 7.82 9.24 4.68
C GLY A 33 7.55 10.75 4.71
N LYS A 34 6.30 11.24 4.63
CA LYS A 34 6.01 12.69 4.77
C LYS A 34 6.24 13.22 6.18
N SER A 35 6.17 12.38 7.19
CA SER A 35 6.34 12.78 8.58
C SER A 35 7.65 12.21 9.14
N ALA A 36 8.72 13.00 9.10
CA ALA A 36 10.03 12.64 9.65
C ALA A 36 10.02 12.29 11.16
N ARG A 37 8.90 12.56 11.85
CA ARG A 37 8.70 12.36 13.30
C ARG A 37 7.51 11.45 13.66
N ALA A 38 6.70 10.97 12.71
CA ALA A 38 5.60 10.08 13.09
C ALA A 38 6.14 8.68 13.37
N LYS A 39 6.03 8.32 14.65
CA LYS A 39 5.91 6.97 15.21
C LYS A 39 5.61 5.91 14.16
N GLU A 40 6.41 4.84 14.20
CA GLU A 40 6.05 3.48 13.79
C GLU A 40 5.03 3.47 12.65
N GLU A 41 5.50 3.66 11.41
CA GLU A 41 4.69 3.32 10.24
C GLU A 41 4.26 1.86 10.42
N ASN A 42 2.98 1.64 10.79
CA ASN A 42 2.43 0.34 11.15
C ASN A 42 2.70 -0.73 10.09
N ASN A 43 2.94 -0.30 8.84
CA ASN A 43 3.32 -1.14 7.72
C ASN A 43 4.53 -0.53 7.00
N SER A 44 5.51 -1.37 6.67
CA SER A 44 6.59 -0.98 5.77
C SER A 44 6.05 -0.62 4.39
N LEU A 45 6.76 0.26 3.67
CA LEU A 45 6.43 0.60 2.27
C LEU A 45 6.29 -0.65 1.38
N ALA A 46 7.11 -1.67 1.63
CA ALA A 46 7.05 -2.95 0.93
C ALA A 46 5.73 -3.68 1.19
N ARG A 47 5.27 -3.71 2.45
CA ARG A 47 3.97 -4.31 2.82
C ARG A 47 2.80 -3.56 2.20
N LEU A 48 2.80 -2.22 2.26
CA LEU A 48 1.76 -1.41 1.63
C LEU A 48 1.67 -1.66 0.12
N ASN A 49 2.82 -1.76 -0.55
CA ASN A 49 2.88 -2.09 -1.97
C ASN A 49 2.35 -3.48 -2.28
N GLY A 50 2.72 -4.49 -1.48
CA GLY A 50 2.18 -5.85 -1.64
C GLY A 50 0.66 -5.86 -1.58
N ILE A 51 0.08 -5.24 -0.55
CA ILE A 51 -1.38 -5.18 -0.38
C ILE A 51 -2.05 -4.43 -1.54
N ALA A 52 -1.48 -3.31 -2.01
CA ALA A 52 -2.03 -2.57 -3.13
C ALA A 52 -1.97 -3.37 -4.45
N GLN A 53 -0.89 -4.14 -4.67
CA GLN A 53 -0.75 -5.02 -5.84
C GLN A 53 -1.74 -6.19 -5.78
N ASP A 54 -1.92 -6.81 -4.61
CA ASP A 54 -2.90 -7.87 -4.38
C ASP A 54 -4.32 -7.35 -4.64
N GLY A 55 -4.65 -6.15 -4.16
CA GLY A 55 -5.92 -5.48 -4.44
C GLY A 55 -6.15 -5.26 -5.94
N LEU A 56 -5.14 -4.78 -6.67
CA LEU A 56 -5.20 -4.62 -8.13
C LEU A 56 -5.36 -5.95 -8.87
N ALA A 57 -4.74 -7.02 -8.39
CA ALA A 57 -4.90 -8.36 -8.95
C ALA A 57 -6.32 -8.89 -8.72
N LEU A 58 -6.88 -8.69 -7.52
CA LEU A 58 -8.25 -9.05 -7.20
C LEU A 58 -9.26 -8.29 -8.06
N LEU A 59 -9.10 -6.98 -8.23
CA LEU A 59 -9.89 -6.19 -9.19
C LEU A 59 -9.77 -6.77 -10.61
N SER A 60 -8.56 -7.10 -11.06
CA SER A 60 -8.39 -7.71 -12.39
C SER A 60 -9.14 -9.05 -12.52
N SER A 61 -9.23 -9.84 -11.44
CA SER A 61 -10.01 -11.08 -11.42
C SER A 61 -11.51 -10.84 -11.52
N PHE A 62 -12.04 -9.80 -10.87
CA PHE A 62 -13.44 -9.42 -10.96
C PHE A 62 -13.83 -8.90 -12.36
N LEU A 63 -12.91 -8.20 -13.04
CA LEU A 63 -13.13 -7.83 -14.45
C LEU A 63 -13.33 -9.07 -15.31
N PHE A 64 -12.52 -10.11 -15.10
CA PHE A 64 -12.65 -11.37 -15.82
C PHE A 64 -13.97 -12.08 -15.51
N THR A 65 -14.38 -12.14 -14.23
CA THR A 65 -15.66 -12.76 -13.86
C THR A 65 -16.85 -12.01 -14.43
N LEU A 66 -16.83 -10.67 -14.42
CA LEU A 66 -17.89 -9.86 -15.03
C LEU A 66 -17.95 -10.05 -16.55
N ASP A 67 -16.81 -10.18 -17.23
CA ASP A 67 -16.76 -10.45 -18.68
C ASP A 67 -17.38 -11.82 -19.02
N LEU A 68 -17.13 -12.82 -18.15
CA LEU A 68 -17.68 -14.16 -18.27
C LEU A 68 -19.19 -14.21 -18.00
N LEU A 69 -19.67 -13.49 -16.98
CA LEU A 69 -21.06 -13.53 -16.53
C LEU A 69 -21.97 -12.63 -17.37
N ALA A 70 -21.48 -11.52 -17.91
CA ALA A 70 -22.30 -10.55 -18.64
C ALA A 70 -23.13 -11.16 -19.77
N PRO A 71 -22.61 -12.08 -20.64
CA PRO A 71 -23.40 -12.70 -21.70
C PRO A 71 -24.45 -13.71 -21.21
N GLN A 72 -24.33 -14.16 -19.95
CA GLN A 72 -25.21 -15.18 -19.35
C GLN A 72 -26.42 -14.56 -18.64
N LEU A 73 -26.48 -13.22 -18.58
CA LEU A 73 -27.60 -12.52 -17.96
C LEU A 73 -28.89 -12.73 -18.75
N PRO A 74 -30.05 -12.86 -18.06
CA PRO A 74 -31.32 -13.23 -18.68
C PRO A 74 -31.92 -12.12 -19.56
N SER A 75 -31.44 -10.88 -19.42
CA SER A 75 -32.03 -9.70 -20.04
C SER A 75 -30.98 -8.83 -20.74
N GLU A 76 -31.24 -8.48 -22.00
CA GLU A 76 -30.37 -7.60 -22.80
C GLU A 76 -30.00 -6.26 -22.11
N PRO A 77 -30.92 -5.51 -21.46
CA PRO A 77 -30.54 -4.32 -20.69
C PRO A 77 -29.57 -4.62 -19.52
N GLU A 78 -29.67 -5.78 -18.89
CA GLU A 78 -28.73 -6.20 -17.83
C GLU A 78 -27.35 -6.53 -18.41
N VAL A 79 -27.31 -7.18 -19.59
CA VAL A 79 -26.08 -7.40 -20.35
C VAL A 79 -25.40 -6.08 -20.68
N GLN A 80 -26.15 -5.12 -21.23
CA GLN A 80 -25.62 -3.81 -21.63
C GLN A 80 -25.12 -2.99 -20.45
N SER A 81 -25.88 -2.93 -19.36
CA SER A 81 -25.47 -2.22 -18.13
C SER A 81 -24.21 -2.85 -17.50
N THR A 82 -24.13 -4.18 -17.47
CA THR A 82 -22.94 -4.89 -16.95
C THR A 82 -21.72 -4.67 -17.83
N ARG A 83 -21.88 -4.65 -19.16
CA ARG A 83 -20.79 -4.30 -20.10
C ARG A 83 -20.32 -2.86 -19.93
N ALA A 84 -21.23 -1.91 -19.74
CA ALA A 84 -20.87 -0.52 -19.49
C ALA A 84 -20.06 -0.38 -18.18
N LEU A 85 -20.50 -1.06 -17.11
CA LEU A 85 -19.78 -1.13 -15.84
C LEU A 85 -18.39 -1.77 -16.01
N LEU A 86 -18.27 -2.83 -16.80
CA LEU A 86 -16.99 -3.48 -17.08
C LEU A 86 -16.00 -2.54 -17.77
N GLN A 87 -16.47 -1.70 -18.71
CA GLN A 87 -15.60 -0.72 -19.38
C GLN A 87 -15.16 0.41 -18.45
N SER A 88 -16.07 0.94 -17.62
CA SER A 88 -15.69 1.95 -16.62
C SER A 88 -14.72 1.37 -15.58
N SER A 89 -14.94 0.13 -15.15
CA SER A 89 -14.09 -0.59 -14.19
C SER A 89 -12.70 -0.91 -14.75
N LYS A 90 -12.59 -1.25 -16.05
CA LYS A 90 -11.31 -1.40 -16.76
C LYS A 90 -10.51 -0.10 -16.73
N THR A 91 -11.17 1.02 -17.02
CA THR A 91 -10.55 2.36 -17.00
C THR A 91 -10.09 2.73 -15.60
N LEU A 92 -10.94 2.51 -14.60
CA LEU A 92 -10.62 2.76 -13.20
C LEU A 92 -9.41 1.95 -12.74
N THR A 93 -9.35 0.67 -13.08
CA THR A 93 -8.21 -0.21 -12.71
C THR A 93 -6.90 0.27 -13.34
N GLN A 94 -6.93 0.75 -14.58
CA GLN A 94 -5.76 1.36 -15.23
C GLN A 94 -5.33 2.64 -14.51
N ASN A 95 -6.28 3.50 -14.13
CA ASN A 95 -5.99 4.71 -13.36
C ASN A 95 -5.39 4.37 -11.99
N LEU A 96 -5.90 3.36 -11.28
CA LEU A 96 -5.32 2.92 -10.01
C LEU A 96 -3.88 2.42 -10.16
N ARG A 97 -3.55 1.72 -11.26
CA ARG A 97 -2.16 1.32 -11.56
C ARG A 97 -1.24 2.53 -11.75
N LEU A 98 -1.71 3.55 -12.47
CA LEU A 98 -0.96 4.79 -12.63
C LEU A 98 -0.79 5.53 -11.30
N ASN A 99 -1.85 5.61 -10.50
CA ASN A 99 -1.82 6.22 -9.18
C ASN A 99 -0.86 5.50 -8.23
N LEU A 100 -0.84 4.16 -8.24
CA LEU A 100 0.13 3.37 -7.46
C LEU A 100 1.57 3.68 -7.88
N ARG A 101 1.84 3.81 -9.18
CA ARG A 101 3.18 4.20 -9.68
C ARG A 101 3.55 5.60 -9.20
N ASN A 102 2.63 6.56 -9.27
CA ASN A 102 2.85 7.93 -8.83
C ASN A 102 3.06 8.02 -7.31
N ALA A 103 2.25 7.31 -6.53
CA ALA A 103 2.38 7.22 -5.08
C ALA A 103 3.76 6.66 -4.68
N ASN A 104 4.25 5.64 -5.38
CA ASN A 104 5.60 5.11 -5.14
C ASN A 104 6.72 6.12 -5.45
N LEU A 105 6.57 6.90 -6.53
CA LEU A 105 7.52 7.97 -6.84
C LEU A 105 7.50 9.06 -5.77
N GLN A 106 6.31 9.40 -5.26
CA GLN A 106 6.14 10.37 -4.18
C GLN A 106 6.74 9.86 -2.87
N ALA A 107 6.45 8.62 -2.47
CA ALA A 107 7.06 7.98 -1.30
C ALA A 107 8.59 8.03 -1.36
N LYS A 108 9.16 7.72 -2.53
CA LYS A 108 10.62 7.78 -2.75
C LYS A 108 11.16 9.20 -2.62
N ALA A 109 10.43 10.20 -3.09
CA ALA A 109 10.81 11.60 -2.93
C ALA A 109 10.74 12.04 -1.46
N ASN A 110 9.67 11.66 -0.74
CA ASN A 110 9.50 11.95 0.68
C ASN A 110 10.64 11.35 1.52
N LEU A 111 10.97 10.07 1.30
CA LEU A 111 12.06 9.39 1.99
C LEU A 111 13.43 10.05 1.73
N ARG A 112 13.69 10.48 0.49
CA ARG A 112 14.92 11.22 0.17
C ARG A 112 14.98 12.55 0.90
N LYS A 113 13.87 13.28 0.93
CA LYS A 113 13.77 14.57 1.63
C LYS A 113 13.98 14.37 3.14
N ALA A 114 13.31 13.40 3.75
CA ALA A 114 13.47 13.09 5.17
C ALA A 114 14.92 12.68 5.51
N ALA A 115 15.58 11.90 4.64
CA ALA A 115 16.98 11.53 4.83
C ALA A 115 17.93 12.73 4.70
N GLN A 116 17.62 13.69 3.81
CA GLN A 116 18.38 14.94 3.68
C GLN A 116 18.21 15.82 4.93
N GLU A 117 16.98 16.03 5.39
CA GLU A 117 16.67 16.79 6.60
C GLU A 117 17.35 16.19 7.84
N GLU A 118 17.31 14.86 7.99
CA GLU A 118 18.01 14.17 9.08
C GLU A 118 19.53 14.37 8.99
N ARG A 119 20.11 14.31 7.79
CA ARG A 119 21.54 14.54 7.58
C ARG A 119 21.94 15.97 7.93
N GLU A 120 21.17 16.96 7.50
CA GLU A 120 21.40 18.37 7.82
C GLU A 120 21.32 18.61 9.33
N LEU A 121 20.32 18.02 9.99
CA LEU A 121 20.17 18.08 11.45
C LEU A 121 21.39 17.50 12.16
N LEU A 122 21.92 16.37 11.72
CA LEU A 122 23.09 15.71 12.34
C LEU A 122 24.41 16.46 12.14
N LEU A 123 24.53 17.18 11.03
CA LEU A 123 25.69 18.01 10.70
C LEU A 123 25.62 19.41 11.33
N GLY A 124 24.45 19.81 11.83
CA GLY A 124 24.24 21.06 12.54
C GLY A 124 25.01 21.16 13.87
N GLY A 125 25.27 22.39 14.30
CA GLY A 125 25.97 22.70 15.55
C GLY A 125 25.06 22.97 16.76
N GLY A 126 23.74 22.80 16.62
CA GLY A 126 22.76 23.16 17.65
C GLY A 126 22.55 22.09 18.73
N GLU A 127 21.86 22.48 19.80
CA GLU A 127 21.47 21.57 20.89
C GLU A 127 20.68 20.37 20.36
N GLU A 128 19.73 20.60 19.44
CA GLU A 128 18.95 19.55 18.78
C GLU A 128 19.83 18.50 18.08
N SER A 129 20.87 18.93 17.37
CA SER A 129 21.85 18.06 16.70
C SER A 129 22.63 17.21 17.70
N THR A 130 23.03 17.79 18.84
CA THR A 130 23.75 17.06 19.89
C THR A 130 22.89 16.02 20.58
N VAL A 131 21.65 16.38 20.94
CA VAL A 131 20.67 15.46 21.54
C VAL A 131 20.36 14.32 20.56
N ARG A 132 20.17 14.62 19.28
CA ARG A 132 19.88 13.60 18.26
C ARG A 132 21.03 12.60 18.09
N ARG A 133 22.29 13.07 18.00
CA ARG A 133 23.47 12.19 17.93
C ARG A 133 23.60 11.30 19.17
N ARG A 134 23.39 11.85 20.37
CA ARG A 134 23.40 11.07 21.62
C ARG A 134 22.32 9.99 21.60
N ASN A 135 21.09 10.32 21.20
CA ASN A 135 20.00 9.36 21.12
C ASN A 135 20.29 8.22 20.13
N LEU A 136 20.93 8.52 18.99
CA LEU A 136 21.35 7.50 18.03
C LEU A 136 22.45 6.59 18.59
N GLN A 137 23.43 7.15 19.30
CA GLN A 137 24.47 6.36 19.98
C GLN A 137 23.87 5.42 21.02
N THR A 138 22.94 5.90 21.86
CA THR A 138 22.26 5.06 22.85
C THR A 138 21.47 3.93 22.18
N LYS A 139 20.75 4.21 21.09
CA LYS A 139 20.04 3.18 20.33
C LYS A 139 20.99 2.12 19.76
N ALA A 140 22.09 2.54 19.13
CA ALA A 140 23.09 1.61 18.59
C ALA A 140 23.77 0.77 19.68
N GLY A 141 24.03 1.36 20.84
CA GLY A 141 24.56 0.64 22.01
C GLY A 141 23.58 -0.43 22.52
N MET A 142 22.28 -0.10 22.59
CA MET A 142 21.25 -1.07 22.99
C MET A 142 21.09 -2.21 21.98
N THR A 143 21.14 -1.94 20.68
CA THR A 143 21.05 -3.00 19.66
C THR A 143 22.26 -3.91 19.70
N SER A 144 23.47 -3.35 19.82
CA SER A 144 24.71 -4.15 19.93
C SER A 144 24.72 -5.02 21.21
N ALA A 145 24.22 -4.49 22.32
CA ALA A 145 24.08 -5.26 23.56
C ALA A 145 23.08 -6.42 23.40
N ALA A 146 21.93 -6.19 22.74
CA ALA A 146 20.95 -7.23 22.48
C ALA A 146 21.49 -8.31 21.53
N GLU A 147 22.23 -7.94 20.48
CA GLU A 147 22.90 -8.87 19.58
C GLU A 147 23.95 -9.72 20.33
N SER A 148 24.78 -9.11 21.17
CA SER A 148 25.76 -9.83 21.99
C SER A 148 25.09 -10.86 22.93
N ILE A 149 23.97 -10.48 23.56
CA ILE A 149 23.19 -11.40 24.41
C ILE A 149 22.62 -12.56 23.58
N THR A 150 21.98 -12.27 22.46
CA THR A 150 21.39 -13.33 21.59
C THR A 150 22.46 -14.23 20.98
N GLU A 151 23.62 -13.70 20.61
CA GLU A 151 24.74 -14.47 20.11
C GLU A 151 25.35 -15.37 21.19
N SER A 152 25.49 -14.86 22.41
CA SER A 152 25.96 -15.66 23.56
C SER A 152 25.05 -16.85 23.85
N LEU A 153 23.72 -16.66 23.81
CA LEU A 153 22.72 -17.71 23.99
C LEU A 153 22.73 -18.74 22.86
N ARG A 154 23.10 -18.33 21.63
CA ARG A 154 23.18 -19.22 20.47
C ARG A 154 24.41 -20.13 20.50
N ARG A 155 25.52 -19.67 21.09
CA ARG A 155 26.78 -20.44 21.21
C ARG A 155 26.77 -21.47 22.35
N THR A 156 25.81 -21.38 23.28
CA THR A 156 25.65 -22.30 24.43
C THR A 156 24.74 -23.51 24.16
N ARG A 157 24.37 -23.79 22.91
CA ARG A 157 23.64 -25.01 22.50
C ARG A 157 24.53 -25.87 21.61
#